data_AF-A0A962G8J9-F1
#
_entry.id   AF-A0A962G8J9-F1
#
_cell.length_a   1.000
_cell.length_b   1.000
_cell.length_c   1.000
_cell.angle_alpha   90.00
_cell.angle_beta   90.00
_cell.angle_gamma   90.00
#
_symmetry.space_group_name_H-M   'P 1'
#
loop_
_entity.id
_entity.type
_entity.pdbx_description
1 polymer ?
#
loop_
_entity_poly.entity_id
_entity_poly.type
_entity_poly.pdbx_seq_one_letter_code
_entity_poly.pdbx_strand_id
1 'polypeptide(L)'
;MENRKHALVLTGELLPGSDAARAWPEVAKFFRIDDARLKSDVLARVPMTIKESEDLGDLEKRRQSLGALGVASEIHALSGKSCFALIDNVPRGPLPRSFIEQRVRSGAWPANTRVAAVGTTDWRPFDAEPASVAVAPATPAAAPDATVDEADTVAAKIARVADSVAGRLNVPRVLPAGAAIHAGFWRRCAAYLIDGLVLFVPGLILMLIPILGILLYFVGRWLYFALMESSQSQATLGKRAMGLIVTDGKGQRLGFGQASGRYFAGAVSYITLYIGYALAGWTERKQALHDLIADTCVVFDTVRPGEELPTVRPPMPWYGWAANCLLLAIFPIAILAAIAIPAYNDYVIRAKTATAMIEIPSAKAEVIEALAAGGGCPNDVRPGGNAMVESISFAGTAPNCVITLTFASDSEVPANVRAQPVELAYAADGNWTCSSPIASKYLPAECR
;
A
#
# COMPACT_ATOMS: atom_id res chain seq x y z
N MET A 1 -1.21 -39.62 28.53
CA MET A 1 -0.88 -39.97 27.13
C MET A 1 0.02 -38.88 26.61
N GLU A 2 1.22 -39.23 26.18
CA GLU A 2 2.22 -38.29 25.66
C GLU A 2 1.69 -37.69 24.34
N ASN A 3 1.51 -36.36 24.26
CA ASN A 3 1.05 -35.67 23.04
C ASN A 3 2.13 -35.80 21.95
N ARG A 4 2.06 -36.86 21.15
CA ARG A 4 2.93 -37.06 20.00
C ARG A 4 2.27 -36.45 18.76
N LYS A 5 2.97 -35.53 18.10
CA LYS A 5 2.57 -35.01 16.78
C LYS A 5 2.68 -36.11 15.74
N HIS A 6 1.74 -36.15 14.82
CA HIS A 6 1.70 -37.07 13.69
C HIS A 6 1.68 -36.28 12.38
N ALA A 7 2.23 -36.87 11.33
CA ALA A 7 2.30 -36.31 9.99
C ALA A 7 1.54 -37.21 9.01
N LEU A 8 0.62 -36.63 8.22
CA LEU A 8 -0.03 -37.28 7.09
C LEU A 8 0.81 -37.04 5.84
N VAL A 9 1.38 -38.12 5.31
CA VAL A 9 2.27 -38.15 4.14
C VAL A 9 1.48 -38.62 2.92
N LEU A 10 1.51 -37.83 1.86
CA LEU A 10 1.07 -38.26 0.52
C LEU A 10 2.21 -39.01 -0.13
N THR A 11 1.98 -40.25 -0.54
CA THR A 11 3.05 -41.07 -1.14
C THR A 11 3.29 -40.72 -2.61
N GLY A 12 2.25 -40.26 -3.32
CA GLY A 12 2.28 -40.09 -4.77
C GLY A 12 1.82 -41.32 -5.54
N GLU A 13 1.51 -42.42 -4.86
CA GLU A 13 1.03 -43.67 -5.46
C GLU A 13 -0.50 -43.73 -5.46
N LEU A 14 -1.04 -44.48 -6.41
CA LEU A 14 -2.47 -44.77 -6.50
C LEU A 14 -2.80 -46.08 -5.82
N LEU A 15 -3.98 -46.15 -5.19
CA LEU A 15 -4.48 -47.39 -4.63
C LEU A 15 -4.87 -48.37 -5.75
N PRO A 16 -4.68 -49.69 -5.56
CA PRO A 16 -5.03 -50.69 -6.57
C PRO A 16 -6.46 -50.52 -7.08
N GLY A 17 -6.63 -50.47 -8.41
CA GLY A 17 -7.93 -50.25 -9.06
C GLY A 17 -8.33 -48.78 -9.27
N SER A 18 -7.47 -47.82 -8.92
CA SER A 18 -7.73 -46.38 -9.12
C SER A 18 -7.12 -45.87 -10.43
N ASP A 19 -7.89 -45.07 -11.17
CA ASP A 19 -7.44 -44.43 -12.42
C ASP A 19 -6.79 -43.07 -12.16
N ALA A 20 -5.54 -42.89 -12.59
CA ALA A 20 -4.77 -41.66 -12.47
C ALA A 20 -5.48 -40.45 -13.12
N ALA A 21 -6.15 -40.66 -14.26
CA ALA A 21 -6.82 -39.59 -14.99
C ALA A 21 -8.05 -39.05 -14.23
N ARG A 22 -8.59 -39.84 -13.30
CA ARG A 22 -9.75 -39.47 -12.47
C ARG A 22 -9.38 -39.09 -11.04
N ALA A 23 -8.41 -39.76 -10.43
CA ALA A 23 -8.02 -39.55 -9.04
C ALA A 23 -7.38 -38.17 -8.81
N TRP A 24 -6.40 -37.78 -9.63
CA TRP A 24 -5.65 -36.54 -9.42
C TRP A 24 -6.48 -35.25 -9.58
N PRO A 25 -7.39 -35.13 -10.57
CA PRO A 25 -8.28 -33.96 -10.63
C PRO A 25 -9.21 -33.82 -9.41
N GLU A 26 -9.68 -34.92 -8.83
CA GLU A 26 -10.51 -34.87 -7.61
C GLU A 26 -9.68 -34.50 -6.37
N VAL A 27 -8.41 -34.90 -6.31
CA VAL A 27 -7.47 -34.46 -5.28
C VAL A 27 -7.17 -32.96 -5.41
N ALA A 28 -7.03 -32.43 -6.63
CA ALA A 28 -6.89 -30.99 -6.86
C ALA A 28 -8.09 -30.21 -6.28
N LYS A 29 -9.31 -30.70 -6.52
CA LYS A 29 -10.54 -30.13 -5.92
C LYS A 29 -10.54 -30.24 -4.39
N PHE A 30 -10.12 -31.37 -3.83
CA PHE A 30 -10.03 -31.58 -2.38
C PHE A 30 -9.10 -30.55 -1.72
N PHE A 31 -7.97 -30.23 -2.35
CA PHE A 31 -7.04 -29.20 -1.88
C PHE A 31 -7.37 -27.78 -2.33
N ARG A 32 -8.42 -27.59 -3.15
CA ARG A 32 -8.83 -26.31 -3.75
C ARG A 32 -7.68 -25.63 -4.52
N ILE A 33 -6.97 -26.42 -5.33
CA ILE A 33 -5.90 -25.96 -6.24
C ILE A 33 -6.19 -26.40 -7.67
N ASP A 34 -5.62 -25.71 -8.65
CA ASP A 34 -5.77 -26.06 -10.07
C ASP A 34 -4.96 -27.33 -10.42
N ASP A 35 -5.44 -28.12 -11.39
CA ASP A 35 -4.79 -29.37 -11.83
C ASP A 35 -3.33 -29.14 -12.29
N ALA A 36 -3.06 -28.02 -12.96
CA ALA A 36 -1.71 -27.64 -13.37
C ALA A 36 -0.76 -27.45 -12.18
N ARG A 37 -1.25 -26.82 -11.10
CA ARG A 37 -0.48 -26.61 -9.86
C ARG A 37 -0.33 -27.88 -9.06
N LEU A 38 -1.33 -28.76 -9.04
CA LEU A 38 -1.20 -30.08 -8.42
C LEU A 38 -0.04 -30.85 -9.08
N LYS A 39 0.04 -30.84 -10.41
CA LYS A 39 1.11 -31.52 -11.16
C LYS A 39 2.49 -30.90 -10.92
N SER A 40 2.62 -29.57 -10.99
CA SER A 40 3.93 -28.90 -10.86
C SER A 40 4.44 -28.82 -9.42
N ASP A 41 3.55 -28.59 -8.45
CA ASP A 41 3.94 -28.21 -7.09
C ASP A 41 3.87 -29.39 -6.12
N VAL A 42 2.92 -30.32 -6.33
CA VAL A 42 2.63 -31.43 -5.41
C VAL A 42 3.18 -32.75 -5.98
N LEU A 43 2.75 -33.17 -7.18
CA LEU A 43 3.18 -34.44 -7.77
C LEU A 43 4.67 -34.47 -8.14
N ALA A 44 5.27 -33.31 -8.40
CA ALA A 44 6.71 -33.21 -8.58
C ALA A 44 7.52 -33.41 -7.29
N ARG A 45 6.87 -33.38 -6.10
CA ARG A 45 7.54 -33.37 -4.78
C ARG A 45 7.13 -34.51 -3.86
N VAL A 46 6.09 -35.27 -4.21
CA VAL A 46 5.71 -36.50 -3.48
C VAL A 46 6.85 -37.53 -3.53
N PRO A 47 7.09 -38.30 -2.45
CA PRO A 47 6.33 -38.30 -1.21
C PRO A 47 6.58 -37.04 -0.35
N MET A 48 5.51 -36.49 0.24
CA MET A 48 5.59 -35.27 1.06
C MET A 48 4.52 -35.21 2.15
N THR A 49 4.83 -34.54 3.26
CA THR A 49 3.88 -34.25 4.34
C THR A 49 2.88 -33.17 3.90
N ILE A 50 1.59 -33.49 3.96
CA ILE A 50 0.50 -32.53 3.67
C ILE A 50 0.06 -31.80 4.94
N LYS A 51 0.03 -32.52 6.07
CA LYS A 51 -0.50 -31.98 7.33
C LYS A 51 0.18 -32.63 8.53
N GLU A 52 0.57 -31.81 9.50
CA GLU A 52 1.00 -32.24 10.83
C GLU A 52 -0.08 -31.85 11.86
N SER A 53 -0.41 -32.75 12.78
CA SER A 53 -1.42 -32.52 13.83
C SER A 53 -1.17 -33.41 15.05
N GLU A 54 -1.61 -32.96 16.23
CA GLU A 54 -1.68 -33.79 17.46
C GLU A 54 -2.98 -34.60 17.51
N ASP A 55 -4.01 -34.18 16.76
CA ASP A 55 -5.29 -34.88 16.64
C ASP A 55 -5.19 -35.99 15.57
N LEU A 56 -4.97 -37.22 16.02
CA LEU A 56 -4.93 -38.42 15.16
C LEU A 56 -6.27 -38.66 14.45
N GLY A 57 -7.39 -38.30 15.08
CA GLY A 57 -8.74 -38.49 14.51
C GLY A 57 -8.98 -37.61 13.28
N ASP A 58 -8.52 -36.36 13.30
CA ASP A 58 -8.58 -35.47 12.12
C ASP A 58 -7.70 -36.00 10.97
N LEU A 59 -6.49 -36.46 11.28
CA LEU A 59 -5.59 -37.03 10.26
C LEU A 59 -6.17 -38.31 9.64
N GLU A 60 -6.78 -39.17 10.45
CA GLU A 60 -7.38 -40.41 9.96
C GLU A 60 -8.60 -40.14 9.06
N LYS A 61 -9.45 -39.17 9.42
CA LYS A 61 -10.56 -38.71 8.54
C LYS A 61 -10.06 -38.17 7.20
N ARG A 62 -8.94 -37.44 7.20
CA ARG A 62 -8.31 -36.91 5.98
C ARG A 62 -7.69 -38.02 5.14
N ARG A 63 -7.01 -38.98 5.79
CA ARG A 63 -6.46 -40.17 5.13
C ARG A 63 -7.55 -40.99 4.45
N GLN A 64 -8.67 -41.20 5.12
CA GLN A 64 -9.84 -41.89 4.55
C GLN A 64 -10.45 -41.12 3.38
N SER A 65 -10.58 -39.79 3.49
CA SER A 65 -11.03 -38.94 2.38
C SER A 65 -10.11 -39.08 1.16
N LEU A 66 -8.78 -39.04 1.34
CA LEU A 66 -7.81 -39.22 0.25
C LEU A 66 -7.85 -40.65 -0.33
N GLY A 67 -8.05 -41.66 0.51
CA GLY A 67 -8.22 -43.05 0.09
C GLY A 67 -9.48 -43.25 -0.75
N ALA A 68 -10.59 -42.57 -0.42
CA ALA A 68 -11.81 -42.58 -1.22
C ALA A 68 -11.62 -41.95 -2.61
N LEU A 69 -10.62 -41.08 -2.77
CA LEU A 69 -10.20 -40.51 -4.06
C LEU A 69 -9.21 -41.40 -4.81
N GLY A 70 -8.83 -42.56 -4.25
CA GLY A 70 -7.95 -43.53 -4.89
C GLY A 70 -6.45 -43.28 -4.71
N VAL A 71 -6.04 -42.44 -3.75
CA VAL A 71 -4.63 -42.07 -3.55
C VAL A 71 -4.07 -42.62 -2.24
N ALA A 72 -2.86 -43.17 -2.29
CA ALA A 72 -2.19 -43.75 -1.13
C ALA A 72 -1.61 -42.65 -0.23
N SER A 73 -1.99 -42.69 1.04
CA SER A 73 -1.48 -41.80 2.09
C SER A 73 -1.27 -42.55 3.39
N GLU A 74 -0.25 -42.12 4.15
CA GLU A 74 0.20 -42.80 5.36
C GLU A 74 0.37 -41.81 6.51
N ILE A 75 0.12 -42.26 7.74
CA ILE A 75 0.28 -41.45 8.94
C ILE A 75 1.49 -41.96 9.72
N HIS A 76 2.39 -41.04 10.07
CA HIS A 76 3.66 -41.35 10.73
C HIS A 76 3.83 -40.49 11.97
N ALA A 77 4.38 -41.08 13.04
CA ALA A 77 4.72 -40.33 14.25
C ALA A 77 5.89 -39.38 13.96
N LEU A 78 5.76 -38.13 14.37
CA LEU A 78 6.78 -37.10 14.16
C LEU A 78 7.81 -37.15 15.30
N SER A 79 8.95 -37.79 15.06
CA SER A 79 10.10 -37.78 15.96
C SER A 79 11.10 -36.71 15.51
N GLY A 80 10.91 -35.47 15.98
CA GLY A 80 11.74 -34.32 15.63
C GLY A 80 11.26 -33.50 14.43
N LYS A 81 12.16 -32.75 13.78
CA LYS A 81 11.82 -31.93 12.60
C LYS A 81 11.74 -32.81 11.35
N SER A 82 10.76 -32.56 10.49
CA SER A 82 10.69 -33.14 9.15
C SER A 82 11.93 -32.78 8.33
N CYS A 83 12.37 -33.67 7.44
CA CYS A 83 13.55 -33.52 6.60
C CYS A 83 13.25 -33.87 5.14
N PHE A 84 14.16 -33.49 4.23
CA PHE A 84 14.10 -33.89 2.82
C PHE A 84 14.93 -35.16 2.62
N ALA A 85 14.43 -36.08 1.80
CA ALA A 85 15.16 -37.27 1.36
C ALA A 85 15.54 -37.13 -0.12
N LEU A 86 16.74 -37.55 -0.48
CA LEU A 86 17.20 -37.58 -1.86
C LEU A 86 16.85 -38.93 -2.48
N ILE A 87 15.87 -38.96 -3.37
CA ILE A 87 15.41 -40.17 -4.07
C ILE A 87 15.65 -39.94 -5.56
N ASP A 88 16.42 -40.81 -6.21
CA ASP A 88 16.80 -40.66 -7.62
C ASP A 88 17.41 -39.29 -7.96
N ASN A 89 18.25 -38.76 -7.07
CA ASN A 89 18.82 -37.40 -7.14
C ASN A 89 17.79 -36.25 -7.11
N VAL A 90 16.52 -36.52 -6.81
CA VAL A 90 15.47 -35.51 -6.65
C VAL A 90 15.14 -35.34 -5.17
N PRO A 91 15.22 -34.11 -4.61
CA PRO A 91 14.77 -33.83 -3.25
C PRO A 91 13.26 -34.02 -3.10
N ARG A 92 12.84 -34.94 -2.24
CA ARG A 92 11.42 -35.19 -1.90
C ARG A 92 11.16 -34.84 -0.44
N GLY A 93 9.99 -34.27 -0.15
CA GLY A 93 9.57 -33.91 1.19
C GLY A 93 8.96 -32.51 1.32
N PRO A 94 8.79 -32.00 2.56
CA PRO A 94 9.33 -32.51 3.83
C PRO A 94 8.69 -33.85 4.27
N LEU A 95 9.46 -34.70 4.95
CA LEU A 95 9.07 -36.05 5.39
C LEU A 95 9.43 -36.29 6.87
N PRO A 96 8.62 -37.07 7.60
CA PRO A 96 8.96 -37.48 8.96
C PRO A 96 10.07 -38.52 8.95
N ARG A 97 10.98 -38.48 9.93
CA ARG A 97 12.12 -39.40 10.03
C ARG A 97 11.69 -40.87 10.06
N SER A 98 10.58 -41.16 10.75
CA SER A 98 9.97 -42.50 10.85
C SER A 98 9.53 -43.08 9.52
N PHE A 99 9.01 -42.25 8.60
CA PHE A 99 8.66 -42.68 7.23
C PHE A 99 9.91 -43.08 6.45
N ILE A 100 10.96 -42.26 6.50
CA ILE A 100 12.24 -42.55 5.82
C ILE A 100 12.85 -43.84 6.38
N GLU A 101 12.86 -43.98 7.71
CA GLU A 101 13.34 -45.18 8.40
C GLU A 101 12.61 -46.45 7.93
N GLN A 102 11.28 -46.38 7.82
CA GLN A 102 10.48 -47.50 7.33
C GLN A 102 10.79 -47.82 5.86
N ARG A 103 10.96 -46.81 4.99
CA ARG A 103 11.27 -47.02 3.56
C ARG A 103 12.66 -47.61 3.35
N VAL A 104 13.65 -47.18 4.12
CA VAL A 104 15.00 -47.76 4.10
C VAL A 104 14.98 -49.19 4.66
N ARG A 105 14.31 -49.42 5.79
CA ARG A 105 14.22 -50.75 6.43
C ARG A 105 13.47 -51.78 5.60
N SER A 106 12.41 -51.36 4.91
CA SER A 106 11.65 -52.22 4.00
C SER A 106 12.37 -52.52 2.68
N GLY A 107 13.55 -51.93 2.45
CA GLY A 107 14.31 -52.07 1.21
C GLY A 107 13.71 -51.31 0.02
N ALA A 108 12.68 -50.49 0.25
CA ALA A 108 12.10 -49.64 -0.79
C ALA A 108 13.08 -48.54 -1.22
N TRP A 109 13.87 -48.01 -0.29
CA TRP A 109 14.91 -47.00 -0.56
C TRP A 109 16.32 -47.51 -0.23
N PRO A 110 17.37 -47.04 -0.95
CA PRO A 110 18.75 -47.42 -0.67
C PRO A 110 19.21 -47.08 0.76
N ALA A 111 20.05 -47.92 1.36
CA ALA A 111 20.60 -47.68 2.71
C ALA A 111 21.45 -46.39 2.78
N ASN A 112 22.06 -45.98 1.67
CA ASN A 112 22.83 -44.74 1.56
C ASN A 112 21.97 -43.50 1.26
N THR A 113 20.65 -43.57 1.46
CA THR A 113 19.74 -42.43 1.24
C THR A 113 20.23 -41.22 2.03
N ARG A 114 20.45 -40.11 1.32
CA ARG A 114 20.89 -38.85 1.93
C ARG A 114 19.69 -38.04 2.36
N VAL A 115 19.78 -37.43 3.54
CA VAL A 115 18.76 -36.55 4.09
C VAL A 115 19.35 -35.18 4.40
N ALA A 116 18.53 -34.15 4.25
CA ALA A 116 18.86 -32.77 4.62
C ALA A 116 17.74 -32.18 5.49
N ALA A 117 18.11 -31.39 6.49
CA ALA A 117 17.11 -30.67 7.29
C ALA A 117 16.41 -29.60 6.44
N VAL A 118 15.16 -29.28 6.77
CA VAL A 118 14.43 -28.20 6.10
C VAL A 118 15.22 -26.90 6.25
N GLY A 119 15.58 -26.28 5.12
CA GLY A 119 16.37 -25.04 5.09
C GLY A 119 17.89 -25.23 4.98
N THR A 120 18.40 -26.47 4.90
CA THR A 120 19.84 -26.73 4.70
C THR A 120 20.10 -27.43 3.36
N THR A 121 21.32 -27.26 2.84
CA THR A 121 21.83 -28.01 1.67
C THR A 121 22.83 -29.09 2.08
N ASP A 122 22.91 -29.38 3.37
CA ASP A 122 23.84 -30.34 3.96
C ASP A 122 23.23 -31.74 3.93
N TRP A 123 23.51 -32.47 2.85
CA TRP A 123 23.00 -33.82 2.60
C TRP A 123 23.87 -34.86 3.30
N ARG A 124 23.35 -35.47 4.37
CA ARG A 124 24.06 -36.49 5.16
C ARG A 124 23.42 -37.87 4.98
N PRO A 125 24.18 -38.97 5.08
CA PRO A 125 23.59 -40.30 5.16
C PRO A 125 22.57 -40.38 6.31
N PHE A 126 21.43 -41.05 6.08
CA PHE A 126 20.34 -41.14 7.06
C PHE A 126 20.76 -41.71 8.43
N ASP A 127 21.70 -42.65 8.42
CA ASP A 127 22.22 -43.35 9.61
C ASP A 127 23.22 -42.53 10.43
N ALA A 128 23.59 -41.32 10.00
CA ALA A 128 24.43 -40.44 10.80
C ALA A 128 23.62 -39.82 11.95
N GLU A 129 23.70 -40.42 13.14
CA GLU A 129 23.18 -39.82 14.38
C GLU A 129 23.81 -38.44 14.60
N PRO A 130 23.04 -37.39 14.98
CA PRO A 130 23.62 -36.13 15.40
C PRO A 130 24.20 -36.31 16.81
N ALA A 131 25.46 -36.72 16.89
CA ALA A 131 26.18 -36.71 18.16
C ALA A 131 26.20 -35.28 18.73
N SER A 132 25.67 -35.16 19.94
CA SER A 132 25.75 -33.97 20.80
C SER A 132 27.18 -33.40 20.79
N VAL A 133 27.29 -32.08 20.64
CA VAL A 133 28.55 -31.35 20.69
C VAL A 133 29.19 -31.53 22.07
N ALA A 134 30.06 -32.53 22.20
CA ALA A 134 31.01 -32.66 23.28
C ALA A 134 32.39 -32.26 22.73
N VAL A 135 32.89 -31.13 23.23
CA VAL A 135 34.24 -30.65 23.02
C VAL A 135 35.20 -31.49 23.87
N ALA A 136 36.10 -32.26 23.26
CA ALA A 136 37.43 -32.65 23.79
C ALA A 136 38.20 -33.49 22.73
N PRO A 137 39.51 -33.75 22.90
CA PRO A 137 40.63 -32.90 22.53
C PRO A 137 41.47 -33.49 21.38
N ALA A 138 42.36 -32.68 20.83
CA ALA A 138 43.26 -33.07 19.74
C ALA A 138 44.42 -33.97 20.23
N THR A 139 44.56 -35.17 19.65
CA THR A 139 45.85 -35.88 19.47
C THR A 139 45.71 -37.04 18.47
N PRO A 140 46.82 -37.61 17.95
CA PRO A 140 47.58 -37.18 16.79
C PRO A 140 47.34 -38.07 15.54
N ALA A 141 47.85 -37.58 14.41
CA ALA A 141 47.79 -38.21 13.09
C ALA A 141 48.22 -39.69 13.08
N ALA A 142 47.37 -40.55 12.52
CA ALA A 142 47.78 -41.83 11.94
C ALA A 142 48.29 -41.57 10.51
N ALA A 143 49.44 -42.16 10.20
CA ALA A 143 50.12 -42.04 8.92
C ALA A 143 49.25 -42.55 7.75
N PRO A 144 49.25 -41.89 6.59
CA PRO A 144 48.77 -42.49 5.36
C PRO A 144 49.90 -43.28 4.68
N ASP A 145 49.52 -44.48 4.23
CA ASP A 145 50.28 -45.24 3.26
C ASP A 145 50.57 -44.42 1.99
N ALA A 146 51.73 -44.70 1.41
CA ALA A 146 52.32 -43.98 0.31
C ALA A 146 51.50 -44.06 -0.98
N THR A 147 51.09 -42.90 -1.48
CA THR A 147 51.20 -42.56 -2.91
C THR A 147 51.55 -41.07 -3.02
N VAL A 148 52.78 -40.80 -3.44
CA VAL A 148 53.28 -39.45 -3.77
C VAL A 148 52.53 -38.97 -5.00
N ASP A 149 51.79 -37.86 -4.88
CA ASP A 149 51.42 -37.03 -6.02
C ASP A 149 51.68 -35.56 -5.68
N GLU A 150 52.21 -34.83 -6.65
CA GLU A 150 52.99 -33.61 -6.48
C GLU A 150 52.18 -32.41 -5.93
N ALA A 151 52.87 -31.64 -5.06
CA ALA A 151 52.71 -30.20 -4.87
C ALA A 151 51.39 -29.67 -4.27
N ASP A 152 51.12 -30.00 -3.00
CA ASP A 152 50.17 -29.26 -2.16
C ASP A 152 50.81 -27.92 -1.70
N THR A 153 50.97 -27.00 -2.66
CA THR A 153 51.59 -25.69 -2.45
C THR A 153 50.72 -24.79 -1.58
N VAL A 154 51.35 -23.82 -0.91
CA VAL A 154 50.65 -22.73 -0.20
C VAL A 154 49.59 -22.06 -1.10
N ALA A 155 49.84 -22.01 -2.41
CA ALA A 155 48.89 -21.55 -3.41
C ALA A 155 47.60 -22.40 -3.47
N ALA A 156 47.68 -23.74 -3.39
CA ALA A 156 46.51 -24.62 -3.37
C ALA A 156 45.69 -24.46 -2.06
N LYS A 157 46.35 -24.17 -0.95
CA LYS A 157 45.70 -23.87 0.34
C LYS A 157 45.01 -22.50 0.32
N ILE A 158 45.68 -21.49 -0.24
CA ILE A 158 45.11 -20.15 -0.46
C ILE A 158 43.92 -20.26 -1.43
N ALA A 159 44.03 -21.05 -2.50
CA ALA A 159 42.94 -21.28 -3.45
C ALA A 159 41.73 -21.94 -2.77
N ARG A 160 41.93 -22.97 -1.94
CA ARG A 160 40.84 -23.59 -1.17
C ARG A 160 40.18 -22.63 -0.18
N VAL A 161 40.97 -21.78 0.49
CA VAL A 161 40.42 -20.74 1.38
C VAL A 161 39.67 -19.69 0.57
N ALA A 162 40.25 -19.24 -0.55
CA ALA A 162 39.65 -18.29 -1.47
C ALA A 162 38.35 -18.83 -2.09
N ASP A 163 38.29 -20.10 -2.45
CA ASP A 163 37.09 -20.78 -2.96
C ASP A 163 36.05 -20.99 -1.86
N SER A 164 36.47 -21.24 -0.61
CA SER A 164 35.54 -21.29 0.53
C SER A 164 34.94 -19.90 0.84
N VAL A 165 35.75 -18.84 0.70
CA VAL A 165 35.33 -17.46 0.88
C VAL A 165 34.48 -16.99 -0.31
N ALA A 166 34.86 -17.35 -1.54
CA ALA A 166 34.11 -17.09 -2.75
C ALA A 166 32.77 -17.84 -2.72
N GLY A 167 32.74 -19.09 -2.28
CA GLY A 167 31.53 -19.88 -2.06
C GLY A 167 30.59 -19.25 -1.03
N ARG A 168 31.13 -18.63 0.05
CA ARG A 168 30.34 -17.82 1.00
C ARG A 168 29.88 -16.48 0.42
N LEU A 169 30.61 -15.92 -0.55
CA LEU A 169 30.25 -14.69 -1.26
C LEU A 169 29.22 -14.93 -2.39
N ASN A 170 29.03 -16.17 -2.82
CA ASN A 170 28.19 -16.54 -3.96
C ASN A 170 26.76 -16.99 -3.58
N VAL A 171 26.36 -16.86 -2.31
CA VAL A 171 24.95 -16.90 -1.94
C VAL A 171 24.29 -15.66 -2.57
N PRO A 172 23.11 -15.78 -3.23
CA PRO A 172 22.39 -14.61 -3.72
C PRO A 172 22.25 -13.61 -2.59
N ARG A 173 23.05 -12.54 -2.66
CA ARG A 173 23.16 -11.57 -1.58
C ARG A 173 21.92 -10.69 -1.50
N VAL A 174 20.94 -10.89 -2.39
CA VAL A 174 19.75 -10.07 -2.60
C VAL A 174 18.57 -10.69 -1.85
N LEU A 175 17.83 -9.87 -1.10
CA LEU A 175 16.65 -10.35 -0.36
C LEU A 175 15.60 -10.97 -1.32
N PRO A 176 15.11 -12.19 -1.03
CA PRO A 176 14.19 -12.90 -1.91
C PRO A 176 12.84 -12.20 -2.01
N ALA A 177 12.20 -12.27 -3.17
CA ALA A 177 10.86 -11.72 -3.38
C ALA A 177 9.85 -12.41 -2.45
N GLY A 178 9.02 -11.62 -1.75
CA GLY A 178 8.09 -12.17 -0.77
C GLY A 178 7.24 -11.10 -0.09
N ALA A 179 5.94 -11.39 0.02
CA ALA A 179 4.94 -10.48 0.57
C ALA A 179 5.02 -10.27 2.10
N ALA A 180 5.59 -11.24 2.81
CA ALA A 180 5.81 -11.19 4.26
C ALA A 180 7.11 -10.48 4.64
N ILE A 181 8.10 -10.45 3.74
CA ILE A 181 9.38 -9.77 3.94
C ILE A 181 9.24 -8.27 3.67
N HIS A 182 8.60 -7.94 2.54
CA HIS A 182 8.53 -6.56 2.06
C HIS A 182 7.26 -5.84 2.51
N ALA A 183 7.43 -4.59 2.90
CA ALA A 183 6.33 -3.71 3.27
C ALA A 183 5.52 -3.30 2.02
N GLY A 184 4.22 -3.59 2.03
CA GLY A 184 3.31 -3.15 0.96
C GLY A 184 3.08 -1.64 0.94
N PHE A 185 2.55 -1.15 -0.18
CA PHE A 185 2.30 0.27 -0.45
C PHE A 185 1.59 1.00 0.70
N TRP A 186 0.44 0.50 1.17
CA TRP A 186 -0.40 1.19 2.16
C TRP A 186 0.27 1.42 3.51
N ARG A 187 1.18 0.53 3.94
CA ARG A 187 1.95 0.71 5.18
C ARG A 187 3.00 1.80 5.03
N ARG A 188 3.65 1.87 3.85
CA ARG A 188 4.59 2.94 3.53
C ARG A 188 3.86 4.28 3.43
N CYS A 189 2.68 4.31 2.81
CA CYS A 189 1.84 5.50 2.74
C CYS A 189 1.49 6.02 4.15
N ALA A 190 0.98 5.15 5.03
CA ALA A 190 0.72 5.50 6.42
C ALA A 190 1.98 5.99 7.17
N ALA A 191 3.13 5.34 6.98
CA ALA A 191 4.40 5.80 7.54
C ALA A 191 4.77 7.23 7.07
N TYR A 192 4.63 7.51 5.77
CA TYR A 192 4.87 8.85 5.22
C TYR A 192 3.88 9.90 5.74
N LEU A 193 2.62 9.54 6.01
CA LEU A 193 1.64 10.44 6.63
C LEU A 193 2.05 10.79 8.07
N ILE A 194 2.50 9.81 8.85
CA ILE A 194 2.99 10.02 10.22
C ILE A 194 4.25 10.90 10.20
N ASP A 195 5.22 10.59 9.33
CA ASP A 195 6.42 11.42 9.16
C ASP A 195 6.05 12.86 8.75
N GLY A 196 5.05 13.01 7.88
CA GLY A 196 4.50 14.31 7.49
C GLY A 196 3.96 15.11 8.67
N LEU A 197 3.19 14.45 9.56
CA LEU A 197 2.66 15.08 10.77
C LEU A 197 3.77 15.48 11.75
N VAL A 198 4.78 14.63 11.94
CA VAL A 198 5.95 14.94 12.77
C VAL A 198 6.69 16.17 12.26
N LEU A 199 6.89 16.26 10.94
CA LEU A 199 7.60 17.38 10.31
C LEU A 199 6.72 18.62 10.11
N PHE A 200 5.40 18.51 10.31
CA PHE A 200 4.46 19.62 10.13
C PHE A 200 4.67 20.72 11.17
N VAL A 201 4.80 20.36 12.46
CA VAL A 201 4.95 21.34 13.55
C VAL A 201 6.25 22.16 13.42
N PRO A 202 7.44 21.55 13.23
CA PRO A 202 8.66 22.32 12.95
C PRO A 202 8.56 23.13 11.65
N GLY A 203 7.86 22.59 10.64
CA GLY A 203 7.60 23.29 9.38
C GLY A 203 6.79 24.57 9.56
N LEU A 204 5.75 24.57 10.39
CA LEU A 204 4.97 25.76 10.71
C LEU A 204 5.82 26.84 11.39
N ILE A 205 6.69 26.44 12.32
CA ILE A 205 7.59 27.37 13.01
C ILE A 205 8.60 27.97 12.02
N LEU A 206 9.19 27.13 11.17
CA LEU A 206 10.13 27.59 10.15
C LEU A 206 9.46 28.52 9.13
N MET A 207 8.18 28.35 8.82
CA MET A 207 7.44 29.21 7.90
C MET A 207 7.33 30.68 8.38
N LEU A 208 7.51 30.93 9.68
CA LEU A 208 7.59 32.30 10.23
C LEU A 208 8.87 33.03 9.82
N ILE A 209 9.90 32.30 9.42
CA ILE A 209 11.14 32.82 8.88
C ILE A 209 11.06 32.67 7.35
N PRO A 210 11.08 33.74 6.54
CA PRO A 210 10.75 33.68 5.12
C PRO A 210 11.73 32.80 4.29
N ILE A 211 12.58 33.37 3.45
CA ILE A 211 13.41 32.59 2.50
C ILE A 211 14.30 31.57 3.24
N LEU A 212 14.83 31.94 4.41
CA LEU A 212 15.67 31.08 5.23
C LEU A 212 14.90 29.89 5.83
N GLY A 213 13.66 30.09 6.30
CA GLY A 213 12.88 29.00 6.89
C GLY A 213 12.49 27.95 5.86
N ILE A 214 12.19 28.38 4.62
CA ILE A 214 11.97 27.48 3.49
C ILE A 214 13.21 26.61 3.24
N LEU A 215 14.39 27.24 3.14
CA LEU A 215 15.66 26.52 2.93
C LEU A 215 15.94 25.53 4.07
N LEU A 216 15.80 25.96 5.33
CA LEU A 216 16.00 25.12 6.50
C LEU A 216 15.00 23.97 6.57
N TYR A 217 13.76 24.17 6.12
CA TYR A 217 12.77 23.09 6.06
C TYR A 217 13.17 22.02 5.05
N PHE A 218 13.60 22.39 3.85
CA PHE A 218 14.04 21.42 2.84
C PHE A 218 15.29 20.65 3.27
N VAL A 219 16.29 21.34 3.83
CA VAL A 219 17.51 20.72 4.35
C VAL A 219 17.20 19.84 5.56
N GLY A 220 16.40 20.34 6.50
CA GLY A 220 15.98 19.60 7.69
C GLY A 220 15.19 18.34 7.35
N ARG A 221 14.28 18.42 6.37
CA ARG A 221 13.55 17.26 5.85
C ARG A 221 14.49 16.24 5.20
N TRP A 222 15.42 16.68 4.36
CA TRP A 222 16.43 15.78 3.79
C TRP A 222 17.25 15.08 4.87
N LEU A 223 17.80 15.85 5.82
CA LEU A 223 18.59 15.31 6.93
C LEU A 223 17.77 14.36 7.80
N TYR A 224 16.51 14.67 8.08
CA TYR A 224 15.61 13.78 8.82
C TYR A 224 15.54 12.39 8.19
N PHE A 225 15.21 12.31 6.90
CA PHE A 225 15.12 11.01 6.22
C PHE A 225 16.50 10.34 6.08
N ALA A 226 17.51 11.08 5.62
CA ALA A 226 18.83 10.50 5.35
C ALA A 226 19.53 10.01 6.63
N LEU A 227 19.49 10.79 7.72
CA LEU A 227 20.11 10.41 9.00
C LEU A 227 19.34 9.26 9.66
N MET A 228 18.01 9.34 9.73
CA MET A 228 17.25 8.28 10.40
C MET A 228 17.32 6.93 9.68
N GLU A 229 17.27 6.93 8.35
CA GLU A 229 17.34 5.70 7.54
C GLU A 229 18.73 5.07 7.50
N SER A 230 19.80 5.87 7.66
CA SER A 230 21.18 5.36 7.76
C SER A 230 21.63 5.06 9.20
N SER A 231 20.86 5.51 10.21
CA SER A 231 21.14 5.25 11.62
C SER A 231 20.90 3.79 12.02
N GLN A 232 21.24 3.44 13.27
CA GLN A 232 20.97 2.11 13.83
C GLN A 232 19.47 1.74 13.83
N SER A 233 18.56 2.72 13.80
CA SER A 233 17.12 2.43 13.72
C SER A 233 16.66 2.07 12.30
N GLN A 234 17.45 2.39 11.26
CA GLN A 234 17.16 2.11 9.85
C GLN A 234 15.78 2.59 9.36
N ALA A 235 15.19 3.55 10.08
CA ALA A 235 13.79 3.90 9.92
C ALA A 235 13.50 5.27 10.51
N THR A 236 12.66 6.04 9.82
CA THR A 236 12.05 7.27 10.30
C THR A 236 11.01 6.98 11.39
N LEU A 237 10.50 8.01 12.08
CA LEU A 237 9.56 7.81 13.18
C LEU A 237 8.25 7.14 12.71
N GLY A 238 7.72 7.54 11.56
CA GLY A 238 6.56 6.94 10.93
C GLY A 238 6.82 5.50 10.50
N LYS A 239 7.99 5.21 9.91
CA LYS A 239 8.38 3.84 9.55
C LYS A 239 8.52 2.94 10.78
N ARG A 240 9.14 3.45 11.86
CA ARG A 240 9.24 2.75 13.14
C ARG A 240 7.86 2.47 13.74
N ALA A 241 6.95 3.44 13.72
CA ALA A 241 5.57 3.22 14.16
C ALA A 241 4.88 2.10 13.38
N MET A 242 5.16 1.99 12.08
CA MET A 242 4.59 0.95 11.22
C MET A 242 5.34 -0.40 11.24
N GLY A 243 6.39 -0.54 12.07
CA GLY A 243 7.22 -1.74 12.17
C GLY A 243 8.09 -1.99 10.94
N LEU A 244 8.57 -0.91 10.31
CA LEU A 244 9.31 -0.94 9.05
C LEU A 244 10.73 -0.46 9.21
N ILE A 245 11.65 -1.06 8.45
CA ILE A 245 13.04 -0.63 8.30
C ILE A 245 13.42 -0.56 6.82
N VAL A 246 14.44 0.24 6.52
CA VAL A 246 15.01 0.39 5.19
C VAL A 246 16.37 -0.29 5.17
N THR A 247 16.56 -1.15 4.19
CA THR A 247 17.81 -1.88 3.97
C THR A 247 18.29 -1.67 2.54
N ASP A 248 19.56 -1.96 2.28
CA ASP A 248 20.06 -2.11 0.92
C ASP A 248 19.43 -3.36 0.25
N GLY A 249 19.77 -3.62 -1.01
CA GLY A 249 19.34 -4.82 -1.73
C GLY A 249 19.65 -6.13 -1.00
N LYS A 250 20.55 -6.11 -0.01
CA LYS A 250 21.13 -7.24 0.72
C LYS A 250 20.67 -7.35 2.17
N GLY A 251 19.72 -6.52 2.61
CA GLY A 251 19.24 -6.53 3.99
C GLY A 251 20.19 -5.87 5.00
N GLN A 252 21.23 -5.18 4.53
CA GLN A 252 22.17 -4.44 5.38
C GLN A 252 21.72 -3.01 5.60
N ARG A 253 22.30 -2.37 6.62
CA ARG A 253 22.08 -0.95 6.91
C ARG A 253 22.60 -0.06 5.79
N LEU A 254 21.82 0.97 5.46
CA LEU A 254 22.18 1.98 4.48
C LEU A 254 23.33 2.86 4.97
N GLY A 255 24.21 3.23 4.04
CA GLY A 255 25.11 4.37 4.23
C GLY A 255 24.37 5.70 4.04
N PHE A 256 24.87 6.78 4.66
CA PHE A 256 24.28 8.12 4.54
C PHE A 256 24.18 8.61 3.09
N GLY A 257 25.18 8.33 2.25
CA GLY A 257 25.18 8.68 0.83
C GLY A 257 24.08 7.96 0.05
N GLN A 258 23.89 6.66 0.30
CA GLN A 258 22.83 5.87 -0.32
C GLN A 258 21.43 6.34 0.14
N ALA A 259 21.27 6.64 1.44
CA ALA A 259 20.03 7.19 1.98
C ALA A 259 19.71 8.60 1.41
N SER A 260 20.73 9.43 1.22
CA SER A 260 20.57 10.75 0.57
C SER A 260 20.19 10.61 -0.90
N GLY A 261 20.84 9.71 -1.64
CA GLY A 261 20.49 9.38 -3.02
C GLY A 261 19.05 8.89 -3.14
N ARG A 262 18.61 8.02 -2.22
CA ARG A 262 17.22 7.58 -2.10
C ARG A 262 16.25 8.74 -1.87
N TYR A 263 16.58 9.69 -0.99
CA TYR A 263 15.74 10.87 -0.74
C TYR A 263 15.57 11.74 -1.99
N PHE A 264 16.67 12.11 -2.65
CA PHE A 264 16.63 12.94 -3.86
C PHE A 264 16.03 12.20 -5.07
N ALA A 265 16.23 10.89 -5.19
CA ALA A 265 15.52 10.07 -6.17
C ALA A 265 14.00 10.06 -5.95
N GLY A 266 13.54 10.35 -4.73
CA GLY A 266 12.13 10.63 -4.43
C GLY A 266 11.57 11.80 -5.25
N ALA A 267 12.39 12.78 -5.63
CA ALA A 267 11.97 13.90 -6.49
C ALA A 267 11.47 13.43 -7.85
N VAL A 268 12.10 12.40 -8.43
CA VAL A 268 11.66 11.79 -9.69
C VAL A 268 10.26 11.21 -9.53
N SER A 269 9.96 10.63 -8.37
CA SER A 269 8.62 10.09 -8.09
C SER A 269 7.56 11.20 -8.04
N TYR A 270 7.89 12.40 -7.57
CA TYR A 270 6.99 13.56 -7.62
C TYR A 270 6.74 14.06 -9.05
N ILE A 271 7.77 14.10 -9.89
CA ILE A 271 7.65 14.49 -11.31
C ILE A 271 6.73 13.52 -12.06
N THR A 272 6.80 12.23 -11.75
CA THR A 272 5.90 11.20 -12.31
C THR A 272 4.51 11.16 -11.68
N LEU A 273 4.03 12.26 -11.08
CA LEU A 273 2.71 12.36 -10.42
C LEU A 273 2.48 11.24 -9.39
N TYR A 274 3.48 10.96 -8.55
CA TYR A 274 3.46 9.92 -7.52
C TYR A 274 3.36 8.48 -8.03
N ILE A 275 3.33 8.24 -9.34
CA ILE A 275 3.35 6.87 -9.92
C ILE A 275 4.59 6.12 -9.45
N GLY A 276 5.74 6.79 -9.36
CA GLY A 276 6.97 6.22 -8.80
C GLY A 276 6.83 5.67 -7.38
N TYR A 277 5.98 6.24 -6.53
CA TYR A 277 5.66 5.68 -5.20
C TYR A 277 4.70 4.50 -5.30
N ALA A 278 3.74 4.54 -6.22
CA ALA A 278 2.75 3.49 -6.43
C ALA A 278 3.37 2.18 -6.94
N LEU A 279 4.53 2.23 -7.63
CA LEU A 279 5.27 1.04 -8.08
C LEU A 279 5.52 0.01 -6.98
N ALA A 280 5.66 0.45 -5.72
CA ALA A 280 5.81 -0.44 -4.57
C ALA A 280 4.61 -1.40 -4.39
N GLY A 281 3.46 -1.13 -5.00
CA GLY A 281 2.30 -2.03 -5.04
C GLY A 281 2.49 -3.22 -5.99
N TRP A 282 3.12 -3.01 -7.14
CA TRP A 282 3.19 -3.98 -8.25
C TRP A 282 4.54 -4.68 -8.40
N THR A 283 5.64 -4.07 -7.97
CA THR A 283 6.96 -4.71 -8.07
C THR A 283 7.05 -5.95 -7.18
N GLU A 284 7.83 -6.96 -7.61
CA GLU A 284 7.98 -8.24 -6.91
C GLU A 284 8.55 -8.07 -5.50
N ARG A 285 9.56 -7.20 -5.36
CA ARG A 285 10.19 -6.81 -4.09
C ARG A 285 9.52 -5.58 -3.44
N LYS A 286 8.34 -5.17 -3.93
CA LYS A 286 7.61 -3.98 -3.44
C LYS A 286 8.47 -2.71 -3.36
N GLN A 287 9.42 -2.54 -4.27
CA GLN A 287 10.27 -1.36 -4.38
C GLN A 287 9.54 -0.24 -5.12
N ALA A 288 9.67 0.99 -4.60
CA ALA A 288 9.29 2.21 -5.31
C ALA A 288 10.38 2.63 -6.30
N LEU A 289 10.11 3.62 -7.16
CA LEU A 289 11.09 4.09 -8.14
C LEU A 289 12.40 4.57 -7.49
N HIS A 290 12.32 5.35 -6.42
CA HIS A 290 13.50 5.80 -5.68
C HIS A 290 14.24 4.65 -4.97
N ASP A 291 13.53 3.58 -4.63
CA ASP A 291 14.15 2.39 -4.06
C ASP A 291 14.92 1.61 -5.13
N LEU A 292 14.40 1.54 -6.36
CA LEU A 292 15.10 0.94 -7.50
C LEU A 292 16.36 1.73 -7.88
N ILE A 293 16.28 3.06 -7.89
CA ILE A 293 17.41 3.94 -8.21
C ILE A 293 18.53 3.81 -7.17
N ALA A 294 18.17 3.69 -5.89
CA ALA A 294 19.13 3.64 -4.79
C ALA A 294 19.53 2.22 -4.36
N ASP A 295 19.05 1.18 -5.05
CA ASP A 295 19.16 -0.25 -4.65
C ASP A 295 18.82 -0.47 -3.16
N THR A 296 17.64 0.01 -2.77
CA THR A 296 17.12 -0.12 -1.40
C THR A 296 15.81 -0.88 -1.39
N CYS A 297 15.43 -1.39 -0.23
CA CYS A 297 14.12 -1.99 -0.02
C CYS A 297 13.61 -1.67 1.39
N VAL A 298 12.28 -1.66 1.54
CA VAL A 298 11.63 -1.48 2.85
C VAL A 298 11.02 -2.80 3.26
N VAL A 299 11.50 -3.31 4.39
CA VAL A 299 11.13 -4.60 4.97
C VAL A 299 10.57 -4.40 6.36
N PHE A 300 10.00 -5.45 6.94
CA PHE A 300 9.59 -5.42 8.34
C PHE A 300 10.82 -5.44 9.27
N ASP A 301 10.70 -4.81 10.43
CA ASP A 301 11.75 -4.76 11.47
C ASP A 301 12.19 -6.13 12.01
N THR A 302 11.37 -7.15 11.80
CA THR A 302 11.66 -8.57 12.05
C THR A 302 12.69 -9.16 11.10
N VAL A 303 13.01 -8.50 9.98
CA VAL A 303 14.01 -8.96 9.02
C VAL A 303 15.39 -8.51 9.49
N ARG A 304 16.12 -9.39 10.20
CA ARG A 304 17.49 -9.14 10.67
C ARG A 304 18.52 -10.00 9.93
N PRO A 305 19.76 -9.50 9.71
CA PRO A 305 20.82 -10.30 9.12
C PRO A 305 21.10 -11.56 9.96
N GLY A 306 20.99 -12.74 9.33
CA GLY A 306 21.31 -14.03 9.97
C GLY A 306 20.17 -14.69 10.75
N GLU A 307 18.99 -14.06 10.83
CA GLU A 307 17.78 -14.66 11.40
C GLU A 307 16.89 -15.27 10.29
N GLU A 308 16.03 -16.21 10.65
CA GLU A 308 15.08 -16.80 9.70
C GLU A 308 14.07 -15.75 9.20
N LEU A 309 13.79 -15.76 7.90
CA LEU A 309 12.91 -14.77 7.28
C LEU A 309 11.45 -14.96 7.72
N PRO A 310 10.71 -13.87 8.02
CA PRO A 310 9.31 -13.96 8.41
C PRO A 310 8.47 -14.52 7.26
N THR A 311 7.66 -15.53 7.57
CA THR A 311 6.73 -16.16 6.61
C THR A 311 5.33 -15.56 6.63
N VAL A 312 4.99 -14.83 7.70
CA VAL A 312 3.68 -14.21 7.90
C VAL A 312 3.83 -12.70 7.98
N ARG A 313 3.00 -11.99 7.21
CA ARG A 313 2.93 -10.52 7.26
C ARG A 313 2.20 -10.08 8.54
N PRO A 314 2.75 -9.15 9.34
CA PRO A 314 2.03 -8.62 10.48
C PRO A 314 0.75 -7.86 10.04
N PRO A 315 -0.32 -7.83 10.86
CA PRO A 315 -1.54 -7.08 10.57
C PRO A 315 -1.31 -5.57 10.72
N MET A 316 -2.02 -4.76 9.93
CA MET A 316 -1.85 -3.31 9.95
C MET A 316 -2.46 -2.73 11.23
N PRO A 317 -1.73 -1.89 12.00
CA PRO A 317 -2.28 -1.27 13.19
C PRO A 317 -3.48 -0.36 12.82
N TRP A 318 -4.42 -0.21 13.74
CA TRP A 318 -5.68 0.52 13.51
C TRP A 318 -5.45 1.98 13.08
N TYR A 319 -4.46 2.66 13.65
CA TYR A 319 -4.13 4.04 13.28
C TYR A 319 -3.58 4.14 11.87
N GLY A 320 -2.94 3.09 11.35
CA GLY A 320 -2.50 3.02 9.96
C GLY A 320 -3.70 3.00 9.01
N TRP A 321 -4.73 2.22 9.34
CA TRP A 321 -5.99 2.24 8.61
C TRP A 321 -6.66 3.62 8.68
N ALA A 322 -6.73 4.21 9.87
CA ALA A 322 -7.30 5.55 10.05
C ALA A 322 -6.58 6.60 9.18
N ALA A 323 -5.25 6.61 9.14
CA ALA A 323 -4.46 7.55 8.33
C ALA A 323 -4.76 7.40 6.82
N ASN A 324 -4.84 6.18 6.31
CA ASN A 324 -5.15 5.93 4.90
C ASN A 324 -6.60 6.29 4.55
N CYS A 325 -7.57 5.93 5.41
CA CYS A 325 -8.98 6.28 5.20
C CYS A 325 -9.18 7.80 5.22
N LEU A 326 -8.50 8.51 6.14
CA LEU A 326 -8.53 9.97 6.18
C LEU A 326 -8.02 10.58 4.87
N LEU A 327 -6.88 10.11 4.36
CA LEU A 327 -6.33 10.57 3.08
C LEU A 327 -7.31 10.32 1.92
N LEU A 328 -7.89 9.12 1.86
CA LEU A 328 -8.83 8.74 0.81
C LEU A 328 -10.16 9.49 0.90
N ALA A 329 -10.57 9.94 2.09
CA ALA A 329 -11.79 10.72 2.29
C ALA A 329 -11.60 12.21 1.93
N ILE A 330 -10.43 12.78 2.23
CA ILE A 330 -10.16 14.21 1.97
C ILE A 330 -10.25 14.55 0.48
N PHE A 331 -9.74 13.68 -0.39
CA PHE A 331 -9.66 13.97 -1.83
C PHE A 331 -11.04 14.09 -2.50
N PRO A 332 -11.97 13.13 -2.37
CA PRO A 332 -13.34 13.28 -2.85
C PRO A 332 -14.06 14.48 -2.23
N ILE A 333 -13.90 14.72 -0.93
CA ILE A 333 -14.53 15.86 -0.24
C ILE A 333 -14.03 17.19 -0.83
N ALA A 334 -12.73 17.32 -1.08
CA ALA A 334 -12.16 18.53 -1.68
C ALA A 334 -12.68 18.75 -3.11
N ILE A 335 -12.80 17.71 -3.92
CA ILE A 335 -13.39 17.80 -5.27
C ILE A 335 -14.86 18.22 -5.20
N LEU A 336 -15.65 17.58 -4.33
CA LEU A 336 -17.06 17.92 -4.14
C LEU A 336 -17.21 19.36 -3.64
N ALA A 337 -16.39 19.80 -2.70
CA ALA A 337 -16.39 21.17 -2.18
C ALA A 337 -16.01 22.20 -3.27
N ALA A 338 -15.01 21.91 -4.09
CA ALA A 338 -14.57 22.79 -5.18
C ALA A 338 -15.67 23.03 -6.23
N ILE A 339 -16.58 22.06 -6.42
CA ILE A 339 -17.72 22.18 -7.34
C ILE A 339 -18.94 22.79 -6.62
N ALA A 340 -19.26 22.29 -5.42
CA ALA A 340 -20.47 22.64 -4.71
C ALA A 340 -20.44 24.06 -4.14
N ILE A 341 -19.30 24.52 -3.62
CA ILE A 341 -19.20 25.84 -2.97
C ILE A 341 -19.46 26.97 -3.99
N PRO A 342 -18.81 27.03 -5.17
CA PRO A 342 -19.10 28.07 -6.16
C PRO A 342 -20.55 28.00 -6.66
N ALA A 343 -21.07 26.80 -6.90
CA ALA A 343 -22.45 26.62 -7.37
C ALA A 343 -23.49 27.07 -6.33
N TYR A 344 -23.27 26.76 -5.05
CA TYR A 344 -24.12 27.22 -3.95
C TYR A 344 -24.09 28.74 -3.81
N ASN A 345 -22.90 29.35 -3.89
CA ASN A 345 -22.78 30.81 -3.85
C ASN A 345 -23.52 31.48 -5.00
N ASP A 346 -23.38 30.98 -6.24
CA ASP A 346 -24.11 31.50 -7.41
C ASP A 346 -25.64 31.32 -7.29
N TYR A 347 -26.10 30.27 -6.63
CA TYR A 347 -27.52 30.07 -6.32
C TYR A 347 -28.03 31.09 -5.29
N VAL A 348 -27.31 31.25 -4.17
CA VAL A 348 -27.70 32.19 -3.10
C VAL A 348 -27.76 33.63 -3.63
N ILE A 349 -26.82 34.04 -4.49
CA ILE A 349 -26.84 35.36 -5.10
C ILE A 349 -28.10 35.55 -5.94
N ARG A 350 -28.39 34.62 -6.87
CA ARG A 350 -29.60 34.69 -7.72
C ARG A 350 -30.88 34.71 -6.90
N ALA A 351 -30.96 33.91 -5.84
CA ALA A 351 -32.14 33.86 -4.97
C ALA A 351 -32.37 35.22 -4.28
N LYS A 352 -31.32 35.82 -3.71
CA LYS A 352 -31.41 37.14 -3.05
C LYS A 352 -31.68 38.28 -4.04
N THR A 353 -31.08 38.23 -5.23
CA THR A 353 -31.39 39.18 -6.31
C THR A 353 -32.85 39.06 -6.74
N ALA A 354 -33.39 37.86 -6.87
CA ALA A 354 -34.81 37.66 -7.16
C ALA A 354 -35.71 38.21 -6.05
N THR A 355 -35.36 37.99 -4.77
CA THR A 355 -36.10 38.57 -3.63
C THR A 355 -36.15 40.09 -3.68
N ALA A 356 -35.03 40.75 -4.00
CA ALA A 356 -35.00 42.21 -4.13
C ALA A 356 -35.95 42.72 -5.22
N MET A 357 -36.07 41.98 -6.32
CA MET A 357 -36.84 42.39 -7.50
C MET A 357 -38.36 42.19 -7.35
N ILE A 358 -38.85 41.63 -6.23
CA ILE A 358 -40.30 41.36 -6.01
C ILE A 358 -41.13 42.65 -6.00
N GLU A 359 -40.53 43.80 -5.67
CA GLU A 359 -41.21 45.10 -5.58
C GLU A 359 -41.30 45.83 -6.93
N ILE A 360 -40.54 45.39 -7.93
CA ILE A 360 -40.48 46.04 -9.24
C ILE A 360 -41.81 45.99 -10.00
N PRO A 361 -42.57 44.87 -10.04
CA PRO A 361 -43.86 44.84 -10.74
C PRO A 361 -44.86 45.88 -10.22
N SER A 362 -44.94 46.10 -8.91
CA SER A 362 -45.78 47.16 -8.33
C SER A 362 -45.31 48.56 -8.72
N ALA A 363 -44.00 48.80 -8.72
CA ALA A 363 -43.44 50.08 -9.14
C ALA A 363 -43.68 50.36 -10.64
N LYS A 364 -43.58 49.33 -11.50
CA LYS A 364 -43.93 49.44 -12.94
C LYS A 364 -45.41 49.80 -13.13
N ALA A 365 -46.30 49.16 -12.39
CA ALA A 365 -47.75 49.42 -12.49
C ALA A 365 -48.09 50.89 -12.17
N GLU A 366 -47.47 51.45 -11.12
CA GLU A 366 -47.67 52.85 -10.74
C GLU A 366 -47.20 53.83 -11.82
N VAL A 367 -46.05 53.59 -12.44
CA VAL A 367 -45.55 54.41 -13.56
C VAL A 367 -46.53 54.38 -14.73
N ILE A 368 -47.04 53.19 -15.07
CA ILE A 368 -48.00 53.02 -16.18
C ILE A 368 -49.32 53.75 -15.86
N GLU A 369 -49.81 53.65 -14.62
CA GLU A 369 -51.03 54.33 -14.19
C GLU A 369 -50.87 55.87 -14.23
N ALA A 370 -49.74 56.38 -13.74
CA ALA A 370 -49.44 57.81 -13.76
C ALA A 370 -49.38 58.36 -15.19
N LEU A 371 -48.76 57.63 -16.12
CA LEU A 371 -48.71 58.00 -17.53
C LEU A 371 -50.08 57.89 -18.21
N ALA A 372 -50.86 56.84 -17.91
CA ALA A 372 -52.20 56.65 -18.46
C ALA A 372 -53.20 57.74 -18.00
N ALA A 373 -53.03 58.28 -16.79
CA ALA A 373 -53.80 59.40 -16.27
C ALA A 373 -53.41 60.76 -16.89
N GLY A 374 -52.45 60.79 -17.83
CA GLY A 374 -51.91 62.03 -18.41
C GLY A 374 -50.95 62.79 -17.47
N GLY A 375 -50.48 62.14 -16.41
CA GLY A 375 -49.49 62.66 -15.48
C GLY A 375 -48.05 62.51 -15.98
N GLY A 376 -47.11 63.07 -15.19
CA GLY A 376 -45.67 62.87 -15.38
C GLY A 376 -45.15 61.60 -14.70
N CYS A 377 -43.87 61.29 -14.89
CA CYS A 377 -43.20 60.24 -14.12
C CYS A 377 -43.22 60.59 -12.62
N PRO A 378 -43.46 59.61 -11.72
CA PRO A 378 -43.18 59.80 -10.29
C PRO A 378 -41.73 60.27 -10.09
N ASN A 379 -41.52 61.16 -9.11
CA ASN A 379 -40.22 61.76 -8.85
C ASN A 379 -39.96 61.84 -7.33
N ASP A 380 -39.81 60.67 -6.73
CA ASP A 380 -39.60 60.48 -5.31
C ASP A 380 -38.69 59.27 -5.02
N VAL A 381 -38.16 59.20 -3.81
CA VAL A 381 -37.33 58.08 -3.34
C VAL A 381 -38.04 57.43 -2.16
N ARG A 382 -38.20 56.12 -2.24
CA ARG A 382 -38.89 55.30 -1.23
C ARG A 382 -37.92 54.30 -0.61
N PRO A 383 -38.09 53.98 0.68
CA PRO A 383 -37.34 52.88 1.28
C PRO A 383 -37.76 51.55 0.64
N GLY A 384 -36.84 50.58 0.59
CA GLY A 384 -37.17 49.22 0.18
C GLY A 384 -38.15 48.56 1.13
N GLY A 385 -39.05 47.72 0.60
CA GLY A 385 -40.01 46.93 1.37
C GLY A 385 -39.41 45.66 1.99
N ASN A 386 -38.15 45.33 1.68
CA ASN A 386 -37.45 44.16 2.22
C ASN A 386 -35.97 44.44 2.49
N ALA A 387 -35.34 43.59 3.30
CA ALA A 387 -33.95 43.76 3.75
C ALA A 387 -32.90 43.73 2.62
N MET A 388 -33.25 43.29 1.40
CA MET A 388 -32.32 43.27 0.27
C MET A 388 -32.29 44.61 -0.48
N VAL A 389 -33.26 45.50 -0.26
CA VAL A 389 -33.43 46.75 -0.98
C VAL A 389 -33.23 47.93 -0.04
N GLU A 390 -32.31 48.82 -0.37
CA GLU A 390 -32.09 50.06 0.38
C GLU A 390 -33.15 51.10 0.03
N SER A 391 -33.35 51.31 -1.27
CA SER A 391 -34.28 52.29 -1.79
C SER A 391 -34.73 51.96 -3.20
N ILE A 392 -35.90 52.48 -3.55
CA ILE A 392 -36.44 52.53 -4.90
C ILE A 392 -36.68 54.00 -5.22
N SER A 393 -35.99 54.52 -6.23
CA SER A 393 -36.19 55.89 -6.72
C SER A 393 -36.90 55.89 -8.07
N PHE A 394 -37.74 56.89 -8.26
CA PHE A 394 -38.41 57.18 -9.51
C PHE A 394 -37.89 58.49 -10.07
N ALA A 395 -37.60 58.50 -11.37
CA ALA A 395 -37.08 59.67 -12.07
C ALA A 395 -37.53 59.68 -13.54
N GLY A 396 -37.16 60.72 -14.27
CA GLY A 396 -37.37 60.83 -15.72
C GLY A 396 -38.40 61.88 -16.11
N THR A 397 -38.80 61.87 -17.37
CA THR A 397 -39.77 62.82 -17.94
C THR A 397 -40.64 62.10 -18.93
N ALA A 398 -41.97 62.21 -18.76
CA ALA A 398 -42.93 61.50 -19.59
C ALA A 398 -42.68 61.75 -21.09
N PRO A 399 -42.71 60.71 -21.93
CA PRO A 399 -43.09 59.32 -21.63
C PRO A 399 -41.95 58.42 -21.10
N ASN A 400 -40.72 58.94 -20.95
CA ASN A 400 -39.55 58.15 -20.55
C ASN A 400 -39.31 58.21 -19.03
N CYS A 401 -39.73 57.19 -18.30
CA CYS A 401 -39.57 57.10 -16.85
C CYS A 401 -38.49 56.08 -16.47
N VAL A 402 -37.79 56.29 -15.36
CA VAL A 402 -36.74 55.39 -14.86
C VAL A 402 -37.05 55.02 -13.42
N ILE A 403 -36.98 53.72 -13.13
CA ILE A 403 -37.04 53.17 -11.77
C ILE A 403 -35.64 52.66 -11.44
N THR A 404 -35.05 53.14 -10.35
CA THR A 404 -33.75 52.66 -9.87
C THR A 404 -33.92 51.98 -8.52
N LEU A 405 -33.71 50.67 -8.49
CA LEU A 405 -33.65 49.87 -7.27
C LEU A 405 -32.20 49.77 -6.80
N THR A 406 -31.92 50.16 -5.56
CA THR A 406 -30.59 50.05 -4.97
C THR A 406 -30.56 48.92 -3.95
N PHE A 407 -29.65 47.96 -4.12
CA PHE A 407 -29.45 46.88 -3.15
C PHE A 407 -28.92 47.42 -1.82
N ALA A 408 -29.37 46.85 -0.70
CA ALA A 408 -28.89 47.22 0.62
C ALA A 408 -27.38 47.02 0.77
N SER A 409 -26.76 47.91 1.55
CA SER A 409 -25.34 47.87 1.91
C SER A 409 -25.00 46.90 3.06
N ASP A 410 -26.00 46.16 3.58
CA ASP A 410 -25.81 45.18 4.65
C ASP A 410 -24.88 44.02 4.25
N SER A 411 -24.14 43.52 5.24
CA SER A 411 -23.41 42.26 5.20
C SER A 411 -24.24 41.05 4.75
N GLU A 412 -25.56 41.05 5.00
CA GLU A 412 -26.48 40.02 4.56
C GLU A 412 -26.67 39.99 3.04
N VAL A 413 -26.46 41.12 2.34
CA VAL A 413 -26.52 41.18 0.88
C VAL A 413 -25.20 40.65 0.31
N PRO A 414 -25.22 39.74 -0.69
CA PRO A 414 -23.99 39.20 -1.27
C PRO A 414 -23.10 40.31 -1.83
N ALA A 415 -21.79 40.22 -1.56
CA ALA A 415 -20.83 41.26 -1.94
C ALA A 415 -20.85 41.62 -3.44
N ASN A 416 -21.24 40.67 -4.30
CA ASN A 416 -21.33 40.87 -5.75
C ASN A 416 -22.48 41.78 -6.20
N VAL A 417 -23.50 42.01 -5.36
CA VAL A 417 -24.69 42.82 -5.68
C VAL A 417 -24.93 43.94 -4.67
N ARG A 418 -24.25 43.91 -3.52
CA ARG A 418 -24.37 44.89 -2.44
C ARG A 418 -24.14 46.32 -2.92
N ALA A 419 -25.02 47.23 -2.53
CA ALA A 419 -24.97 48.64 -2.91
C ALA A 419 -24.94 48.92 -4.43
N GLN A 420 -25.31 47.93 -5.26
CA GLN A 420 -25.40 48.13 -6.71
C GLN A 420 -26.82 48.51 -7.12
N PRO A 421 -26.98 49.34 -8.16
CA PRO A 421 -28.29 49.68 -8.69
C PRO A 421 -28.77 48.67 -9.75
N VAL A 422 -30.09 48.55 -9.88
CA VAL A 422 -30.79 47.97 -11.03
C VAL A 422 -31.71 49.04 -11.57
N GLU A 423 -31.46 49.48 -12.80
CA GLU A 423 -32.20 50.53 -13.47
C GLU A 423 -33.17 49.91 -14.47
N LEU A 424 -34.44 50.28 -14.38
CA LEU A 424 -35.48 49.93 -15.33
C LEU A 424 -35.99 51.20 -16.00
N ALA A 425 -35.69 51.36 -17.28
CA ALA A 425 -36.17 52.47 -18.08
C ALA A 425 -37.40 52.06 -18.89
N TYR A 426 -38.48 52.82 -18.76
CA TYR A 426 -39.67 52.75 -19.59
C TYR A 426 -39.50 53.69 -20.78
N ALA A 427 -39.65 53.17 -21.98
CA ALA A 427 -39.50 53.92 -23.22
C ALA A 427 -40.88 54.30 -23.82
N ALA A 428 -40.86 55.30 -24.70
CA ALA A 428 -42.05 55.80 -25.39
C ALA A 428 -42.80 54.74 -26.24
N ASP A 429 -42.13 53.65 -26.60
CA ASP A 429 -42.69 52.51 -27.34
C ASP A 429 -43.49 51.54 -26.45
N GLY A 430 -43.55 51.80 -25.14
CA GLY A 430 -44.24 50.97 -24.16
C GLY A 430 -43.40 49.83 -23.60
N ASN A 431 -42.12 49.74 -23.95
CA ASN A 431 -41.24 48.67 -23.48
C ASN A 431 -40.42 49.07 -22.25
N TRP A 432 -40.12 48.08 -21.42
CA TRP A 432 -39.19 48.20 -20.30
C TRP A 432 -37.82 47.65 -20.70
N THR A 433 -36.77 48.42 -20.44
CA THR A 433 -35.38 48.00 -20.58
C THR A 433 -34.71 47.98 -19.21
N CYS A 434 -33.94 46.93 -18.91
CA CYS A 434 -33.25 46.78 -17.64
C CYS A 434 -31.73 46.86 -17.83
N SER A 435 -31.06 47.62 -16.97
CA SER A 435 -29.60 47.82 -16.96
C SER A 435 -29.06 47.75 -15.53
N SER A 436 -27.90 47.12 -15.35
CA SER A 436 -27.24 47.05 -14.04
C SER A 436 -25.75 46.74 -14.22
N PRO A 437 -24.86 47.22 -13.32
CA PRO A 437 -23.47 46.77 -13.25
C PRO A 437 -23.32 45.32 -12.74
N ILE A 438 -24.39 44.71 -12.21
CA ILE A 438 -24.39 43.32 -11.74
C ILE A 438 -24.22 42.37 -12.95
N ALA A 439 -23.40 41.34 -12.79
CA ALA A 439 -23.23 40.33 -13.83
C ALA A 439 -24.57 39.66 -14.20
N SER A 440 -24.87 39.56 -15.50
CA SER A 440 -26.14 39.05 -16.04
C SER A 440 -26.54 37.67 -15.51
N LYS A 441 -25.57 36.79 -15.19
CA LYS A 441 -25.85 35.48 -14.59
C LYS A 441 -26.59 35.55 -13.24
N TYR A 442 -26.44 36.65 -12.50
CA TYR A 442 -27.10 36.88 -11.22
C TYR A 442 -28.45 37.56 -11.35
N LEU A 443 -28.68 38.29 -12.44
CA LEU A 443 -29.92 39.00 -12.69
C LEU A 443 -31.06 38.05 -13.08
N PRO A 444 -32.33 38.44 -12.84
CA PRO A 444 -33.50 37.72 -13.34
C PRO A 444 -33.57 37.74 -14.86
N ALA A 445 -34.41 36.88 -15.45
CA ALA A 445 -34.56 36.79 -16.90
C ALA A 445 -35.01 38.10 -17.57
N GLU A 446 -35.77 38.95 -16.87
CA GLU A 446 -36.18 40.27 -17.36
C GLU A 446 -35.02 41.28 -17.52
N CYS A 447 -33.88 40.98 -16.88
CA CYS A 447 -32.69 41.82 -16.84
C CYS A 447 -31.46 41.11 -17.43
N ARG A 448 -31.68 40.05 -18.22
CA ARG A 448 -30.67 39.36 -19.03
C ARG A 448 -30.95 39.61 -20.49
#